data_AF-A0A258SQD8-F1
#
_entry.id   AF-A0A258SQD8-F1
#
_cell.length_a   1.000
_cell.length_b   1.000
_cell.length_c   1.000
_cell.angle_alpha   90.00
_cell.angle_beta   90.00
_cell.angle_gamma   90.00
#
_symmetry.space_group_name_H-M   'P 1'
#
loop_
_entity.id
_entity.type
_entity.pdbx_description
1 polymer ?
#
loop_
_entity_poly.entity_id
_entity_poly.type
_entity_poly.pdbx_seq_one_letter_code
_entity_poly.pdbx_strand_id
1 'polypeptide(L)'
;MRHWLRHQKHALATALHRLFSQPLVTLFTALAMGVAISLPSALYLMLGNLNRLAGDLPAQPEISLFLSADVTPAQKSLIASRLRQGDIAEARHIPKAQALAALGASQGLADITAGLNDNPLPDAWIVRPRQVTPDTLTRLAGELGKLPGVAETQLDSEWTERLQAALAIGRTGVWLLGSLFAIALMAISSNAIRARVLTRRDEIHVSRLIGATHRYIRRPFLNLGALQG
;
A
#
# COMPACT_ATOMS: atom_id res chain seq x y z
N MET A 1 19.65 31.11 28.96
CA MET A 1 18.80 29.95 28.60
C MET A 1 17.50 29.82 29.42
N ARG A 2 17.51 29.99 30.76
CA ARG A 2 16.32 29.84 31.63
C ARG A 2 15.14 30.79 31.32
N HIS A 3 15.38 32.01 30.84
CA HIS A 3 14.32 32.97 30.51
C HIS A 3 13.51 32.57 29.26
N TRP A 4 14.18 32.00 28.25
CA TRP A 4 13.54 31.53 27.01
C TRP A 4 12.58 30.36 27.27
N LEU A 5 12.99 29.43 28.14
CA LEU A 5 12.16 28.29 28.59
C LEU A 5 10.92 28.73 29.40
N ARG A 6 11.03 29.78 30.23
CA ARG A 6 9.87 30.31 30.98
C ARG A 6 8.84 30.97 30.06
N HIS A 7 9.28 31.70 29.04
CA HIS A 7 8.35 32.27 28.05
C HIS A 7 7.70 31.20 27.17
N GLN A 8 8.42 30.14 26.81
CA GLN A 8 7.87 28.96 26.13
C GLN A 8 6.80 28.28 26.99
N LYS A 9 7.08 28.02 28.27
CA LYS A 9 6.14 27.42 29.22
C LYS A 9 4.88 28.26 29.44
N HIS A 10 5.02 29.57 29.60
CA HIS A 10 3.84 30.45 29.72
C HIS A 10 3.03 30.48 28.43
N ALA A 11 3.66 30.59 27.26
CA ALA A 11 2.94 30.55 25.98
C ALA A 11 2.17 29.23 25.79
N LEU A 12 2.77 28.10 26.20
CA LEU A 12 2.17 26.77 26.12
C LEU A 12 1.01 26.61 27.12
N ALA A 13 1.17 27.08 28.35
CA ALA A 13 0.10 27.08 29.35
C ALA A 13 -1.10 27.94 28.93
N THR A 14 -0.85 29.13 28.36
CA THR A 14 -1.92 30.01 27.86
C THR A 14 -2.60 29.41 26.62
N ALA A 15 -1.86 28.71 25.75
CA ALA A 15 -2.44 27.99 24.62
C ALA A 15 -3.31 26.82 25.08
N LEU A 16 -2.86 26.04 26.06
CA LEU A 16 -3.60 24.92 26.65
C LEU A 16 -4.89 25.41 27.31
N HIS A 17 -4.80 26.47 28.13
CA HIS A 17 -5.97 27.06 28.79
C HIS A 17 -6.99 27.59 27.77
N ARG A 18 -6.52 28.17 26.65
CA ARG A 18 -7.38 28.60 25.55
C ARG A 18 -8.10 27.45 24.86
N LEU A 19 -7.41 26.32 24.69
CA LEU A 19 -7.98 25.09 24.14
C LEU A 19 -9.18 24.61 24.96
N PHE A 20 -9.03 24.63 26.29
CA PHE A 20 -10.08 24.24 27.25
C PHE A 20 -11.18 25.29 27.42
N SER A 21 -10.89 26.58 27.19
CA SER A 21 -11.90 27.65 27.31
C SER A 21 -12.85 27.77 26.11
N GLN A 22 -12.51 27.18 24.96
CA GLN A 22 -13.34 27.19 23.74
C GLN A 22 -13.56 25.76 23.22
N PRO A 23 -14.24 24.89 24.00
CA PRO A 23 -14.29 23.45 23.73
C PRO A 23 -14.97 23.12 22.40
N LEU A 24 -16.05 23.83 22.04
CA LEU A 24 -16.78 23.57 20.79
C LEU A 24 -15.93 23.89 19.55
N VAL A 25 -15.26 25.05 19.51
CA VAL A 25 -14.43 25.46 18.37
C VAL A 25 -13.22 24.52 18.23
N THR A 26 -12.59 24.16 19.34
CA THR A 26 -11.50 23.19 19.37
C THR A 26 -11.96 21.82 18.88
N LEU A 27 -13.14 21.35 19.29
CA LEU A 27 -13.70 20.07 18.85
C LEU A 27 -13.97 20.05 17.34
N PHE A 28 -14.63 21.09 16.79
CA PHE A 28 -14.90 21.16 15.35
C PHE A 28 -13.62 21.23 14.51
N THR A 29 -12.61 21.98 14.98
CA THR A 29 -11.31 22.01 14.29
C THR A 29 -10.59 20.67 14.37
N ALA A 30 -10.57 20.01 15.54
CA ALA A 30 -9.99 18.69 15.70
C ALA A 30 -10.71 17.62 14.85
N LEU A 31 -12.04 17.67 14.75
CA LEU A 31 -12.83 16.78 13.89
C LEU A 31 -12.52 17.01 12.41
N ALA A 32 -12.48 18.26 11.96
CA ALA A 32 -12.15 18.59 10.57
C ALA A 32 -10.75 18.10 10.19
N MET A 33 -9.77 18.29 11.07
CA MET A 33 -8.40 17.78 10.90
C MET A 33 -8.36 16.25 10.93
N GLY A 34 -9.11 15.65 11.85
CA GLY A 34 -9.25 14.21 11.97
C GLY A 34 -9.79 13.58 10.70
N VAL A 35 -10.89 14.10 10.14
CA VAL A 35 -11.47 13.64 8.86
C VAL A 35 -10.50 13.80 7.70
N ALA A 36 -9.81 14.95 7.65
CA ALA A 36 -8.85 15.26 6.60
C ALA A 36 -7.65 14.30 6.56
N ILE A 37 -7.21 13.82 7.73
CA ILE A 37 -6.13 12.82 7.83
C ILE A 37 -6.68 11.40 7.69
N SER A 38 -7.83 11.11 8.28
CA SER A 38 -8.39 9.75 8.32
C SER A 38 -8.77 9.26 6.94
N LEU A 39 -9.23 10.12 6.04
CA LEU A 39 -9.72 9.70 4.73
C LEU A 39 -8.59 9.18 3.82
N PRO A 40 -7.47 9.91 3.60
CA PRO A 40 -6.30 9.36 2.92
C PRO A 40 -5.72 8.13 3.61
N SER A 41 -5.65 8.12 4.95
CA SER A 41 -5.13 6.97 5.71
C SER A 41 -6.02 5.73 5.59
N ALA A 42 -7.35 5.89 5.65
CA ALA A 42 -8.31 4.80 5.49
C ALA A 42 -8.20 4.21 4.08
N LEU A 43 -8.10 5.06 3.05
CA LEU A 43 -7.89 4.60 1.68
C LEU A 43 -6.57 3.85 1.52
N TYR A 44 -5.48 4.36 2.12
CA TYR A 44 -4.18 3.67 2.12
C TYR A 44 -4.26 2.28 2.76
N LEU A 45 -4.89 2.18 3.94
CA LEU A 45 -5.09 0.92 4.65
C LEU A 45 -5.98 -0.05 3.86
N MET A 46 -7.04 0.46 3.24
CA MET A 46 -7.94 -0.32 2.39
C MET A 46 -7.20 -0.90 1.19
N LEU A 47 -6.38 -0.11 0.48
CA LEU A 47 -5.54 -0.61 -0.61
C LEU A 47 -4.55 -1.68 -0.13
N GLY A 48 -3.93 -1.48 1.04
CA GLY A 48 -3.02 -2.46 1.63
C GLY A 48 -3.71 -3.76 2.03
N ASN A 49 -4.94 -3.68 2.53
CA ASN A 49 -5.77 -4.85 2.85
C ASN A 49 -6.22 -5.56 1.58
N LEU A 50 -6.62 -4.82 0.55
CA LEU A 50 -7.03 -5.40 -0.73
C LEU A 50 -5.87 -6.14 -1.41
N ASN A 51 -4.65 -5.59 -1.36
CA ASN A 51 -3.45 -6.27 -1.84
C ASN A 51 -3.15 -7.58 -1.08
N ARG A 52 -3.38 -7.60 0.24
CA ARG A 52 -3.24 -8.83 1.05
C ARG A 52 -4.31 -9.86 0.72
N LEU A 53 -5.57 -9.43 0.66
CA LEU A 53 -6.71 -10.31 0.38
C LEU A 53 -6.66 -10.86 -1.06
N ALA A 54 -6.21 -10.04 -2.02
CA ALA A 54 -5.98 -10.48 -3.40
C ALA A 54 -4.88 -11.54 -3.52
N GLY A 55 -3.93 -11.58 -2.59
CA GLY A 55 -2.93 -12.65 -2.48
C GLY A 55 -3.49 -13.98 -1.96
N ASP A 56 -4.60 -13.97 -1.20
CA ASP A 56 -5.20 -15.16 -0.58
C ASP A 56 -6.37 -15.75 -1.40
N LEU A 57 -6.88 -15.04 -2.41
CA LEU A 57 -7.97 -15.51 -3.27
C LEU A 57 -7.51 -16.67 -4.20
N PRO A 58 -8.43 -17.55 -4.67
CA PRO A 58 -8.09 -18.70 -5.53
C PRO A 58 -7.42 -18.34 -6.87
N ALA A 59 -7.41 -17.08 -7.27
CA ALA A 59 -6.60 -16.54 -8.38
C ALA A 59 -5.18 -16.19 -7.90
N GLN A 60 -4.58 -17.06 -7.11
CA GLN A 60 -3.17 -16.95 -6.70
C GLN A 60 -2.28 -17.11 -7.93
N PRO A 61 -1.23 -16.30 -8.10
CA PRO A 61 -0.30 -16.48 -9.20
C PRO A 61 0.46 -17.79 -8.99
N GLU A 62 0.08 -18.75 -9.81
CA GLU A 62 0.72 -20.06 -9.89
C GLU A 62 1.82 -20.01 -10.95
N ILE A 63 2.96 -20.62 -10.63
CA ILE A 63 4.02 -20.83 -11.61
C ILE A 63 3.78 -22.22 -12.21
N SER A 64 3.41 -22.25 -13.49
CA SER A 64 3.28 -23.48 -14.26
C SER A 64 4.62 -23.83 -14.89
N LEU A 65 5.21 -24.93 -14.41
CA LEU A 65 6.47 -25.48 -14.89
C LEU A 65 6.20 -26.64 -15.83
N PHE A 66 6.41 -26.45 -17.13
CA PHE A 66 6.30 -27.51 -18.11
C PHE A 66 7.62 -28.26 -18.24
N LEU A 67 7.58 -29.58 -18.05
CA LEU A 67 8.74 -30.45 -18.18
C LEU A 67 9.03 -30.77 -19.65
N SER A 68 10.30 -30.95 -19.99
CA SER A 68 10.69 -31.44 -21.32
C SER A 68 10.20 -32.87 -21.56
N ALA A 69 9.90 -33.23 -22.81
CA ALA A 69 9.46 -34.59 -23.17
C ALA A 69 10.49 -35.68 -22.81
N ASP A 70 11.79 -35.33 -22.83
CA ASP A 70 12.91 -36.24 -22.57
C ASP A 70 13.40 -36.20 -21.11
N VAL A 71 12.57 -35.73 -20.17
CA VAL A 71 13.00 -35.58 -18.78
C VAL A 71 13.34 -36.94 -18.15
N THR A 72 14.55 -37.02 -17.58
CA THR A 72 15.01 -38.23 -16.88
C THR A 72 14.42 -38.33 -15.47
N PRO A 73 14.30 -39.56 -14.90
CA PRO A 73 13.86 -39.75 -13.53
C PRO A 73 14.74 -39.00 -12.51
N ALA A 74 16.04 -38.90 -12.78
CA ALA A 74 17.00 -38.15 -11.96
C ALA A 74 16.68 -36.65 -11.97
N GLN A 75 16.38 -36.07 -13.14
CA GLN A 75 15.98 -34.66 -13.25
C GLN A 75 14.63 -34.38 -12.57
N LYS A 76 13.63 -35.28 -12.71
CA LYS A 76 12.36 -35.15 -11.96
C LYS A 76 12.59 -35.10 -10.46
N SER A 77 13.49 -35.94 -9.93
CA SER A 77 13.82 -35.96 -8.50
C SER A 77 14.52 -34.70 -8.03
N LEU A 78 15.39 -34.11 -8.87
CA LEU A 78 16.10 -32.87 -8.59
C LEU A 78 15.13 -31.69 -8.54
N ILE A 79 14.21 -31.60 -9.51
CA ILE A 79 13.14 -30.60 -9.54
C ILE A 79 12.27 -30.74 -8.29
N ALA A 80 11.78 -31.95 -7.98
CA ALA A 80 10.96 -32.19 -6.79
C ALA A 80 11.69 -31.80 -5.47
N SER A 81 13.01 -31.95 -5.41
CA SER A 81 13.83 -31.54 -4.27
C SER A 81 13.94 -30.02 -4.17
N ARG A 82 14.16 -29.31 -5.29
CA ARG A 82 14.18 -27.84 -5.34
C ARG A 82 12.83 -27.23 -4.99
N LEU A 83 11.74 -27.92 -5.37
CA LEU A 83 10.37 -27.50 -5.08
C LEU A 83 9.96 -27.64 -3.60
N ARG A 84 10.75 -28.36 -2.79
CA ARG A 84 10.55 -28.50 -1.34
C ARG A 84 11.27 -27.43 -0.51
N GLN A 85 11.97 -26.49 -1.13
CA GLN A 85 12.66 -25.41 -0.41
C GLN A 85 11.68 -24.39 0.17
N GLY A 86 12.12 -23.63 1.18
CA GLY A 86 11.26 -22.79 2.03
C GLY A 86 10.56 -21.61 1.34
N ASP A 87 10.92 -21.32 0.09
CA ASP A 87 10.34 -20.23 -0.72
C ASP A 87 9.01 -20.64 -1.38
N ILE A 88 8.69 -21.94 -1.38
CA ILE A 88 7.52 -22.54 -2.02
C ILE A 88 6.54 -22.99 -0.94
N ALA A 89 5.28 -22.57 -1.06
CA ALA A 89 4.21 -22.93 -0.14
C ALA A 89 3.59 -24.29 -0.48
N GLU A 90 3.38 -24.57 -1.77
CA GLU A 90 2.82 -25.83 -2.26
C GLU A 90 3.37 -26.15 -3.65
N ALA A 91 3.63 -27.42 -3.94
CA ALA A 91 4.00 -27.89 -5.26
C ALA A 91 3.16 -29.12 -5.61
N ARG A 92 2.41 -29.03 -6.71
CA ARG A 92 1.51 -30.09 -7.18
C ARG A 92 1.96 -30.59 -8.55
N HIS A 93 2.20 -31.89 -8.65
CA HIS A 93 2.47 -32.54 -9.92
C HIS A 93 1.15 -32.83 -10.63
N ILE A 94 0.99 -32.31 -11.84
CA ILE A 94 -0.13 -32.64 -12.71
C ILE A 94 0.41 -33.50 -13.86
N PRO A 95 0.10 -34.82 -13.85
CA PRO A 95 0.50 -35.68 -14.95
C PRO A 95 -0.25 -35.28 -16.23
N LYS A 96 0.39 -35.51 -17.39
CA LYS A 96 -0.14 -35.19 -18.73
C LYS A 96 -1.61 -35.59 -18.94
N ALA A 97 -2.04 -36.73 -18.40
CA ALA A 97 -3.41 -37.22 -18.51
C ALA A 97 -4.43 -36.37 -17.74
N GLN A 98 -4.06 -35.83 -16.57
CA GLN A 98 -4.91 -34.92 -15.81
C GLN A 98 -4.91 -33.51 -16.38
N ALA A 99 -3.80 -33.05 -16.95
CA ALA A 99 -3.73 -31.73 -17.60
C ALA A 99 -4.72 -31.63 -18.76
N LEU A 100 -4.81 -32.68 -19.59
CA LEU A 100 -5.72 -32.73 -20.74
C LEU A 100 -7.20 -32.73 -20.30
N ALA A 101 -7.54 -33.48 -19.25
CA ALA A 101 -8.88 -33.52 -18.67
C ALA A 101 -9.30 -32.17 -18.05
N ALA A 102 -8.38 -31.51 -17.33
CA ALA A 102 -8.63 -30.20 -16.73
C ALA A 102 -8.83 -29.10 -17.79
N LEU A 103 -8.08 -29.16 -18.90
CA LEU A 103 -8.14 -28.19 -19.98
C LEU A 103 -9.41 -28.36 -20.84
N GLY A 104 -9.82 -29.61 -21.09
CA GLY A 104 -11.10 -29.90 -21.74
C GLY A 104 -12.31 -29.41 -20.93
N ALA A 105 -12.25 -29.51 -19.60
CA ALA A 105 -13.32 -29.08 -18.70
C ALA A 105 -13.41 -27.55 -18.53
N SER A 106 -12.28 -26.84 -18.51
CA SER A 106 -12.25 -25.39 -18.27
C SER A 106 -12.58 -24.55 -19.51
N GLN A 107 -12.22 -25.03 -20.71
CA GLN A 107 -12.44 -24.31 -21.97
C GLN A 107 -13.62 -24.84 -22.79
N GLY A 108 -14.34 -25.86 -22.30
CA GLY A 108 -15.44 -26.48 -23.05
C GLY A 108 -14.97 -27.21 -24.32
N LEU A 109 -13.69 -27.55 -24.41
CA LEU A 109 -13.03 -28.19 -25.55
C LEU A 109 -12.98 -29.73 -25.42
N ALA A 110 -13.79 -30.30 -24.53
CA ALA A 110 -13.79 -31.73 -24.22
C ALA A 110 -13.87 -32.63 -25.47
N ASP A 111 -14.72 -32.28 -26.44
CA ASP A 111 -14.89 -33.04 -27.69
C ASP A 111 -13.66 -32.98 -28.61
N ILE A 112 -12.90 -31.89 -28.62
CA ILE A 112 -11.68 -31.76 -29.42
C ILE A 112 -10.56 -32.56 -28.76
N THR A 113 -10.46 -32.50 -27.42
CA THR A 113 -9.44 -33.24 -26.66
C THR A 113 -9.64 -34.76 -26.70
N ALA A 114 -10.88 -35.25 -26.84
CA ALA A 114 -11.19 -36.67 -26.97
C ALA A 114 -10.79 -37.29 -28.32
N GLY A 115 -10.61 -36.45 -29.36
CA GLY A 115 -10.21 -36.88 -30.70
C GLY A 115 -8.69 -36.96 -30.95
N LEU A 116 -7.85 -36.60 -29.97
CA LEU A 116 -6.40 -36.71 -30.12
C LEU A 116 -5.90 -38.13 -29.83
N ASN A 117 -5.26 -38.75 -30.83
CA ASN A 117 -4.64 -40.08 -30.71
C ASN A 117 -3.40 -40.10 -29.79
N ASP A 118 -2.76 -38.95 -29.56
CA ASP A 118 -1.58 -38.83 -28.70
C ASP A 118 -1.66 -37.55 -27.86
N ASN A 119 -1.19 -37.59 -26.61
CA ASN A 119 -1.33 -36.45 -25.68
C ASN A 119 -0.22 -35.41 -25.96
N PRO A 120 -0.55 -34.22 -26.50
CA PRO A 120 0.45 -33.21 -26.85
C PRO A 120 0.93 -32.42 -25.63
N LEU A 121 0.33 -32.60 -24.46
CA LEU A 121 0.64 -31.83 -23.26
C LEU A 121 1.81 -32.46 -22.48
N PRO A 122 2.87 -31.68 -22.18
CA PRO A 122 3.94 -32.13 -21.30
C PRO A 122 3.44 -32.29 -19.85
N ASP A 123 4.16 -33.08 -19.04
CA ASP A 123 3.93 -33.11 -17.59
C ASP A 123 4.20 -31.70 -17.02
N ALA A 124 3.34 -31.25 -16.10
CA ALA A 124 3.45 -29.93 -15.50
C ALA A 124 3.54 -29.99 -13.98
N TRP A 125 4.34 -29.09 -13.40
CA TRP A 125 4.31 -28.79 -11.97
C TRP A 125 3.65 -27.44 -11.75
N ILE A 126 2.61 -27.41 -10.94
CA ILE A 126 2.02 -26.17 -10.44
C ILE A 126 2.68 -25.84 -9.12
N VAL A 127 3.36 -24.69 -9.07
CA VAL A 127 4.12 -24.24 -7.91
C VAL A 127 3.49 -22.97 -7.37
N ARG A 128 3.09 -23.02 -6.09
CA ARG A 128 2.59 -21.88 -5.34
C ARG A 128 3.73 -21.27 -4.51
N PRO A 129 4.18 -20.07 -4.86
CA PRO A 129 5.20 -19.37 -4.08
C PRO A 129 4.63 -18.86 -2.75
N ARG A 130 5.48 -18.80 -1.73
CA ARG A 130 5.08 -18.30 -0.40
C ARG A 130 4.99 -16.77 -0.36
N GLN A 131 5.70 -16.09 -1.25
CA GLN A 131 5.66 -14.64 -1.40
C GLN A 131 5.09 -14.29 -2.77
N VAL A 132 4.11 -13.38 -2.76
CA VAL A 132 3.29 -13.01 -3.93
C VAL A 132 3.62 -11.59 -4.39
N THR A 133 4.89 -11.21 -4.39
CA THR A 133 5.32 -9.92 -4.92
C THR A 133 5.88 -10.08 -6.33
N PRO A 134 5.61 -9.16 -7.27
CA PRO A 134 6.01 -9.28 -8.67
C PRO A 134 7.50 -9.60 -8.86
N ASP A 135 8.36 -8.89 -8.13
CA ASP A 135 9.82 -9.13 -8.19
C ASP A 135 10.22 -10.53 -7.74
N THR A 136 9.56 -11.08 -6.70
CA THR A 136 9.85 -12.43 -6.20
C THR A 136 9.31 -13.50 -7.15
N LEU A 137 8.14 -13.27 -7.74
CA LEU A 137 7.54 -14.17 -8.73
C LEU A 137 8.40 -14.26 -9.98
N THR A 138 8.80 -13.12 -10.56
CA THR A 138 9.65 -13.07 -11.75
C THR A 138 11.02 -13.71 -11.49
N ARG A 139 11.61 -13.45 -10.32
CA ARG A 139 12.89 -14.06 -9.92
C ARG A 139 12.77 -15.57 -9.76
N LEU A 140 11.76 -16.03 -9.04
CA LEU A 140 11.53 -17.45 -8.80
C LEU A 140 11.21 -18.20 -10.10
N ALA A 141 10.37 -17.63 -10.97
CA ALA A 141 10.08 -18.18 -12.30
C ALA A 141 11.35 -18.29 -13.16
N GLY A 142 12.22 -17.27 -13.12
CA GLY A 142 13.51 -17.27 -13.81
C GLY A 142 14.53 -18.25 -13.24
N GLU A 143 14.52 -18.50 -11.93
CA GLU A 143 15.35 -19.54 -11.30
C GLU A 143 14.87 -20.94 -11.66
N LEU A 144 13.55 -21.17 -11.58
CA LEU A 144 12.93 -22.46 -11.87
C LEU A 144 13.07 -22.81 -13.37
N GLY A 145 13.03 -21.83 -14.27
CA GLY A 145 13.24 -22.03 -15.71
C GLY A 145 14.68 -22.42 -16.09
N LYS A 146 15.67 -22.21 -15.21
CA LYS A 146 17.07 -22.62 -15.45
C LYS A 146 17.35 -24.06 -15.04
N LEU A 147 16.39 -24.77 -14.45
CA LEU A 147 16.58 -26.14 -14.01
C LEU A 147 16.65 -27.09 -15.21
N PRO A 148 17.57 -28.07 -15.20
CA PRO A 148 17.68 -29.05 -16.27
C PRO A 148 16.42 -29.93 -16.32
N GLY A 149 15.76 -29.97 -17.47
CA GLY A 149 14.51 -30.71 -17.69
C GLY A 149 13.23 -29.86 -17.64
N VAL A 150 13.34 -28.55 -17.43
CA VAL A 150 12.24 -27.60 -17.61
C VAL A 150 12.27 -27.09 -19.05
N ALA A 151 11.16 -27.25 -19.77
CA ALA A 151 11.00 -26.74 -21.13
C ALA A 151 10.54 -25.28 -21.13
N GLU A 152 9.54 -24.96 -20.32
CA GLU A 152 8.94 -23.63 -20.28
C GLU A 152 8.35 -23.33 -18.90
N THR A 153 8.51 -22.09 -18.44
CA THR A 153 7.86 -21.58 -17.23
C THR A 153 6.84 -20.53 -17.62
N GLN A 154 5.55 -20.86 -17.48
CA GLN A 154 4.49 -19.88 -17.63
C GLN A 154 4.12 -19.33 -16.26
N LEU A 155 4.37 -18.03 -16.11
CA LEU A 155 3.76 -17.21 -15.08
C LEU A 155 2.51 -16.60 -15.72
N ASP A 156 1.32 -16.84 -15.16
CA ASP A 156 0.11 -16.12 -15.57
C ASP A 156 0.19 -14.68 -15.03
N SER A 157 1.08 -13.91 -15.66
CA SER A 157 1.58 -12.64 -15.17
C SER A 157 0.63 -11.49 -15.46
N GLU A 158 -0.25 -11.63 -16.45
CA GLU A 158 -1.07 -10.53 -16.94
C GLU A 158 -2.08 -10.04 -15.90
N TRP A 159 -2.74 -10.96 -15.18
CA TRP A 159 -3.64 -10.58 -14.10
C TRP A 159 -2.90 -9.89 -12.94
N THR A 160 -1.76 -10.46 -12.54
CA THR A 160 -0.94 -9.93 -11.44
C THR A 160 -0.39 -8.55 -11.78
N GLU A 161 0.10 -8.37 -13.01
CA GLU A 161 0.63 -7.10 -13.49
C GLU A 161 -0.46 -6.03 -13.57
N ARG A 162 -1.67 -6.38 -14.07
CA ARG A 162 -2.83 -5.48 -14.09
C ARG A 162 -3.28 -5.08 -12.68
N LEU A 163 -3.33 -6.03 -11.73
CA LEU A 163 -3.68 -5.75 -10.33
C LEU A 163 -2.66 -4.81 -9.69
N GLN A 164 -1.37 -5.06 -9.89
CA GLN A 164 -0.30 -4.23 -9.35
C GLN A 164 -0.30 -2.83 -9.96
N ALA A 165 -0.54 -2.72 -11.27
CA ALA A 165 -0.73 -1.44 -11.94
C ALA A 165 -1.92 -0.66 -11.35
N ALA A 166 -3.06 -1.33 -11.12
CA ALA A 166 -4.23 -0.70 -10.50
C ALA A 166 -3.95 -0.22 -9.06
N LEU A 167 -3.27 -1.04 -8.25
CA LEU A 167 -2.86 -0.67 -6.89
C LEU A 167 -1.84 0.47 -6.89
N ALA A 168 -0.92 0.52 -7.85
CA ALA A 168 0.05 1.59 -8.00
C ALA A 168 -0.62 2.94 -8.34
N ILE A 169 -1.59 2.92 -9.26
CA ILE A 169 -2.42 4.09 -9.58
C ILE A 169 -3.16 4.56 -8.32
N GLY A 170 -3.80 3.63 -7.59
CA GLY A 170 -4.52 3.96 -6.37
C GLY A 170 -3.60 4.54 -5.28
N ARG A 171 -2.39 4.01 -5.10
CA ARG A 171 -1.39 4.54 -4.15
C ARG A 171 -0.92 5.94 -4.54
N THR A 172 -0.78 6.21 -5.84
CA THR A 172 -0.48 7.55 -6.36
C THR A 172 -1.63 8.51 -6.05
N GLY A 173 -2.87 8.06 -6.24
CA GLY A 173 -4.07 8.79 -5.85
C GLY A 173 -4.12 9.14 -4.36
N VAL A 174 -3.72 8.22 -3.47
CA VAL A 174 -3.61 8.47 -2.03
C VAL A 174 -2.60 9.59 -1.74
N TRP A 175 -1.43 9.59 -2.36
CA TRP A 175 -0.42 10.64 -2.17
C TRP A 175 -0.88 12.00 -2.68
N LEU A 176 -1.52 12.04 -3.85
CA LEU A 176 -2.13 13.26 -4.39
C LEU A 176 -3.20 13.80 -3.46
N LEU A 177 -4.12 12.94 -3.00
CA LEU A 177 -5.20 13.32 -2.11
C LEU A 177 -4.65 13.78 -0.75
N GLY A 178 -3.71 13.04 -0.17
CA GLY A 178 -3.03 13.42 1.07
C GLY A 178 -2.33 14.77 0.96
N SER A 179 -1.65 15.05 -0.16
CA SER A 179 -1.02 16.35 -0.42
C SER A 179 -2.05 17.47 -0.54
N LEU A 180 -3.16 17.22 -1.25
CA LEU A 180 -4.25 18.18 -1.39
C LEU A 180 -4.89 18.52 -0.03
N PHE A 181 -5.16 17.51 0.81
CA PHE A 181 -5.66 17.71 2.16
C PHE A 181 -4.65 18.48 3.02
N ALA A 182 -3.36 18.16 2.94
CA ALA A 182 -2.32 18.90 3.67
C ALA A 182 -2.30 20.39 3.30
N ILE A 183 -2.39 20.72 2.01
CA ILE A 183 -2.47 22.11 1.54
C ILE A 183 -3.76 22.77 2.05
N ALA A 184 -4.91 22.08 1.98
CA ALA A 184 -6.18 22.58 2.47
C ALA A 184 -6.14 22.86 3.99
N LEU A 185 -5.59 21.95 4.80
CA LEU A 185 -5.35 22.12 6.23
C LEU A 185 -4.49 23.35 6.52
N MET A 186 -3.41 23.54 5.75
CA MET A 186 -2.52 24.67 5.89
C MET A 186 -3.23 26.00 5.55
N ALA A 187 -4.05 26.02 4.50
CA ALA A 187 -4.85 27.17 4.11
C ALA A 187 -5.94 27.51 5.15
N ILE A 188 -6.68 26.50 5.62
CA ILE A 188 -7.72 26.65 6.66
C ILE A 188 -7.08 27.19 7.96
N SER A 189 -5.96 26.61 8.39
CA SER A 189 -5.25 27.04 9.59
C SER A 189 -4.73 28.47 9.45
N SER A 190 -4.18 28.81 8.27
CA SER A 190 -3.72 30.18 7.98
C SER A 190 -4.86 31.19 8.01
N ASN A 191 -6.03 30.83 7.46
CA ASN A 191 -7.21 31.68 7.48
C ASN A 191 -7.79 31.82 8.89
N ALA A 192 -7.82 30.74 9.68
CA ALA A 192 -8.26 30.76 11.07
C ALA A 192 -7.35 31.67 11.94
N ILE A 193 -6.03 31.62 11.73
CA ILE A 193 -5.08 32.53 12.40
C ILE A 193 -5.35 33.97 11.97
N ARG A 194 -5.53 34.24 10.67
CA ARG A 194 -5.83 35.59 10.17
C ARG A 194 -7.11 36.14 10.78
N ALA A 195 -8.17 35.34 10.86
CA ALA A 195 -9.43 35.72 11.49
C ALA A 195 -9.23 36.09 12.97
N ARG A 196 -8.52 35.24 13.75
CA ARG A 196 -8.21 35.49 15.17
C ARG A 196 -7.34 36.74 15.40
N VAL A 197 -6.44 37.05 14.47
CA VAL A 197 -5.64 38.28 14.52
C VAL A 197 -6.52 39.50 14.24
N LEU A 198 -7.46 39.39 13.29
CA LEU A 198 -8.37 40.47 12.93
C LEU A 198 -9.27 40.87 14.11
N THR A 199 -9.79 39.89 14.85
CA THR A 199 -10.66 40.13 16.02
C THR A 199 -9.91 40.70 17.22
N ARG A 200 -8.57 40.63 17.25
CA ARG A 200 -7.73 41.19 18.32
C ARG A 200 -6.94 42.42 17.88
N ARG A 201 -7.35 43.06 16.78
CA ARG A 201 -6.66 44.25 16.24
C ARG A 201 -6.54 45.37 17.27
N ASP A 202 -7.56 45.59 18.09
CA ASP A 202 -7.56 46.67 19.08
C ASP A 202 -6.58 46.42 20.24
N GLU A 203 -6.52 45.19 20.76
CA GLU A 203 -5.49 44.79 21.74
C GLU A 203 -4.08 44.95 21.18
N ILE A 204 -3.88 44.58 19.90
CA ILE A 204 -2.58 44.71 19.22
C ILE A 204 -2.21 46.19 19.03
N HIS A 205 -3.19 47.04 18.74
CA HIS A 205 -3.00 48.47 18.54
C HIS A 205 -2.58 49.14 19.85
N VAL A 206 -3.30 48.86 20.95
CA VAL A 206 -2.95 49.34 22.30
C VAL A 206 -1.57 48.82 22.73
N SER A 207 -1.27 47.55 22.48
CA SER A 207 0.05 46.98 22.82
C SER A 207 1.21 47.67 22.07
N ARG A 208 0.98 48.07 20.81
CA ARG A 208 1.96 48.84 20.02
C ARG A 208 2.19 50.24 20.59
N LEU A 209 1.14 50.91 21.07
CA LEU A 209 1.25 52.23 21.71
C LEU A 209 2.11 52.21 22.98
N ILE A 210 2.17 51.09 23.69
CA ILE A 210 2.97 50.90 24.90
C ILE A 210 4.37 50.30 24.58
N GLY A 211 4.73 50.20 23.29
CA GLY A 211 6.09 49.82 22.85
C GLY A 211 6.31 48.33 22.55
N ALA A 212 5.26 47.52 22.38
CA ALA A 212 5.43 46.09 22.07
C ALA A 212 6.11 45.84 20.72
N THR A 213 7.20 45.06 20.72
CA THR A 213 7.95 44.71 19.50
C THR A 213 7.16 43.77 18.59
N HIS A 214 7.32 43.87 17.27
CA HIS A 214 6.66 43.00 16.26
C HIS A 214 6.80 41.49 16.54
N ARG A 215 7.94 41.07 17.11
CA ARG A 215 8.22 39.69 17.48
C ARG A 215 7.42 39.22 18.70
N TYR A 216 7.06 40.12 19.61
CA TYR A 216 6.21 39.84 20.77
C TYR A 216 4.76 39.55 20.34
N ILE A 217 4.25 40.31 19.37
CA ILE A 217 2.87 40.17 18.84
C ILE A 217 2.70 38.86 18.05
N ARG A 218 3.69 38.46 17.23
CA ARG A 218 3.58 37.26 16.36
C ARG A 218 3.78 35.91 17.08
N ARG A 219 4.57 35.87 18.16
CA ARG A 219 4.95 34.63 18.86
C ARG A 219 3.80 33.75 19.35
N PRO A 220 2.77 34.27 20.06
CA PRO A 220 1.69 33.42 20.53
C PRO A 220 0.89 32.78 19.40
N PHE A 221 0.75 33.44 18.24
CA PHE A 221 0.04 32.88 17.09
C PHE A 221 0.83 31.79 16.38
N LEU A 222 2.17 31.95 16.26
CA LEU A 222 3.04 30.91 15.71
C LEU A 222 3.04 29.66 16.61
N ASN A 223 3.13 29.84 17.93
CA ASN A 223 3.13 28.72 18.88
C ASN A 223 1.76 28.02 18.93
N LEU A 224 0.66 28.77 18.82
CA LEU A 224 -0.68 28.18 18.82
C LEU A 224 -0.98 27.47 17.49
N GLY A 225 -0.47 27.99 16.36
CA GLY A 225 -0.49 27.27 15.08
C GLY A 225 0.33 25.98 15.12
N ALA A 226 1.49 25.97 15.77
CA ALA A 226 2.33 24.77 15.94
C ALA A 226 1.78 23.75 16.95
N LEU A 227 0.84 24.14 17.81
CA LEU A 227 0.16 23.25 18.76
C LEU A 227 -1.14 22.68 18.20
N GLN A 228 -1.77 23.37 17.24
CA GLN A 228 -3.01 22.92 16.60
C GLN A 228 -2.79 22.17 15.28
N GLY A 229 -1.68 22.41 14.59
CA GLY A 229 -1.25 21.61 13.43
C GLY A 229 -0.39 20.45 13.85
#